data_AF-A0A956AWN3-F1
#
_entry.id   AF-A0A956AWN3-F1
#
_cell.length_a   1.000
_cell.length_b   1.000
_cell.length_c   1.000
_cell.angle_alpha   90.00
_cell.angle_beta   90.00
_cell.angle_gamma   90.00
#
_symmetry.space_group_name_H-M   'P 1'
#
loop_
_entity.id
_entity.type
_entity.pdbx_description
1 polymer ?
#
loop_
_entity_poly.entity_id
_entity_poly.type
_entity_poly.pdbx_seq_one_letter_code
_entity_poly.pdbx_strand_id
1 'polypeptide(L)'
;MSKGGFSRIPADAGASGVGLLMQGVGRVLFWLALYLFISLLLAGRHAPLAFLVLAGLSAVRSWVHDRAGRKVAKGDVKALNLYLGVAVAHTAAVVAILLSQEQPVAGALWPLATTLIAWPVTALLILRRSAARERLEGGAVFAEDRGLTGLAALMTGFGALGVLFSGSMLALLLLGKRTPVLLLIVGLALVGSLVARSIIHTRAGWRMLKDFNPEQFRRDREQYQVFAAVSTGLFAVLLVFVALMQTVLLAFIAAPLVGMLMAWPNVVRDFGALELDEWDEHADTALRLAPDAGLSTLGVMLVATASFAAATVVAAFFGASHGAGTLAVLARAFQTGPGWIAAALLAVNLWAGLELLHVTPRVRTAAWSSVGVVATLTLLQTYNLWQDLPPMRHVMSQPALFWIPALQTLAPLVLPVVALMQTYRLPPESALRRLEDVF
;
A
#
# COMPACT_ATOMS: atom_id res chain seq x y z
N MET A 1 -41.96 20.14 -2.04
CA MET A 1 -40.54 19.91 -2.42
C MET A 1 -39.65 20.39 -1.29
N SER A 2 -39.25 19.48 -0.40
CA SER A 2 -38.32 19.81 0.69
C SER A 2 -36.96 20.13 0.09
N LYS A 3 -36.45 21.34 0.35
CA LYS A 3 -35.04 21.69 0.20
C LYS A 3 -34.24 20.89 1.23
N GLY A 4 -34.06 19.59 0.98
CA GLY A 4 -33.17 18.74 1.77
C GLY A 4 -31.75 19.18 1.48
N GLY A 5 -31.20 19.99 2.40
CA GLY A 5 -29.80 20.39 2.36
C GLY A 5 -28.92 19.14 2.27
N PHE A 6 -27.97 19.17 1.34
CA PHE A 6 -26.96 18.14 1.17
C PHE A 6 -25.91 18.23 2.29
N SER A 7 -26.29 18.17 3.56
CA SER A 7 -25.34 18.02 4.67
C SER A 7 -24.81 16.58 4.66
N ARG A 8 -23.98 16.22 3.68
CA ARG A 8 -23.41 14.87 3.57
C ARG A 8 -21.91 14.90 3.70
N ILE A 9 -21.53 14.78 4.95
CA ILE A 9 -20.20 14.43 5.41
C ILE A 9 -19.91 12.98 4.98
N PRO A 10 -18.67 12.62 4.56
CA PRO A 10 -18.32 11.23 4.26
C PRO A 10 -18.60 10.32 5.45
N ALA A 11 -19.47 9.32 5.27
CA ALA A 11 -19.97 8.46 6.35
C ALA A 11 -18.92 7.72 7.17
N ASP A 12 -17.72 7.46 6.64
CA ASP A 12 -16.69 6.71 7.37
C ASP A 12 -15.41 7.52 7.65
N ALA A 13 -15.29 8.74 7.11
CA ALA A 13 -14.10 9.60 7.19
C ALA A 13 -12.76 8.86 6.97
N GLY A 14 -12.75 7.85 6.09
CA GLY A 14 -11.57 7.03 5.78
C GLY A 14 -11.27 5.90 6.77
N ALA A 15 -12.14 5.64 7.76
CA ALA A 15 -11.95 4.55 8.72
C ALA A 15 -11.94 3.17 8.04
N SER A 16 -12.85 2.92 7.09
CA SER A 16 -12.83 1.68 6.30
C SER A 16 -11.55 1.58 5.48
N GLY A 17 -11.10 2.70 4.90
CA GLY A 17 -9.83 2.82 4.19
C GLY A 17 -8.62 2.46 5.05
N VAL A 18 -8.55 2.97 6.29
CA VAL A 18 -7.53 2.56 7.27
C VAL A 18 -7.61 1.05 7.52
N GLY A 19 -8.81 0.52 7.78
CA GLY A 19 -9.01 -0.90 8.03
C GLY A 19 -8.58 -1.80 6.86
N LEU A 20 -8.92 -1.43 5.62
CA LEU A 20 -8.54 -2.12 4.39
C LEU A 20 -7.03 -2.10 4.16
N LEU A 21 -6.40 -0.94 4.35
CA LEU A 21 -4.95 -0.81 4.23
C LEU A 21 -4.24 -1.65 5.28
N MET A 22 -4.73 -1.65 6.53
CA MET A 22 -4.16 -2.49 7.59
C MET A 22 -4.28 -3.98 7.26
N GLN A 23 -5.40 -4.43 6.71
CA GLN A 23 -5.56 -5.82 6.29
C GLN A 23 -4.61 -6.19 5.14
N GLY A 24 -4.58 -5.37 4.09
CA GLY A 24 -3.73 -5.61 2.92
C GLY A 24 -2.26 -5.62 3.28
N VAL A 25 -1.79 -4.55 3.91
CA VAL A 25 -0.38 -4.39 4.30
C VAL A 25 0.00 -5.44 5.37
N GLY A 26 -0.86 -5.70 6.36
CA GLY A 26 -0.60 -6.71 7.39
C GLY A 26 -0.41 -8.11 6.84
N ARG A 27 -1.26 -8.52 5.89
CA ARG A 27 -1.11 -9.84 5.24
C ARG A 27 0.16 -9.93 4.43
N VAL A 28 0.48 -8.91 3.63
CA VAL A 28 1.72 -8.88 2.85
C VAL A 28 2.96 -8.91 3.76
N LEU A 29 2.98 -8.07 4.79
CA LEU A 29 4.10 -8.01 5.74
C LEU A 29 4.23 -9.28 6.59
N PHE A 30 3.12 -9.94 6.93
CA PHE A 30 3.16 -11.23 7.61
C PHE A 30 3.87 -12.28 6.76
N TRP A 31 3.48 -12.41 5.50
CA TRP A 31 4.12 -13.35 4.58
C TRP A 31 5.58 -12.96 4.27
N LEU A 32 5.91 -11.67 4.25
CA LEU A 32 7.28 -11.19 4.14
C LEU A 32 8.13 -11.56 5.36
N ALA A 33 7.61 -11.32 6.55
CA ALA A 33 8.27 -11.70 7.78
C ALA A 33 8.47 -13.23 7.85
N LEU A 34 7.48 -14.01 7.42
CA LEU A 34 7.58 -15.47 7.35
C LEU A 34 8.60 -15.93 6.29
N TYR A 35 8.62 -15.29 5.12
CA TYR A 35 9.63 -15.51 4.08
C TYR A 35 11.05 -15.31 4.64
N LEU A 36 11.26 -14.18 5.34
CA LEU A 36 12.55 -13.85 5.94
C LEU A 36 12.90 -14.83 7.06
N PHE A 37 11.95 -15.17 7.91
CA PHE A 37 12.12 -16.14 8.99
C PHE A 37 12.56 -17.50 8.45
N ILE A 38 11.85 -18.04 7.46
CA ILE A 38 12.18 -19.33 6.83
C ILE A 38 13.55 -19.23 6.14
N SER A 39 13.82 -18.17 5.39
CA SER A 39 15.12 -18.00 4.71
C SER A 39 16.28 -17.98 5.70
N LEU A 40 16.12 -17.33 6.86
CA LEU A 40 17.11 -17.31 7.93
C LEU A 40 17.25 -18.68 8.60
N LEU A 41 16.15 -19.40 8.83
CA LEU A 41 16.18 -20.76 9.38
C LEU A 41 16.99 -21.70 8.48
N LEU A 42 16.78 -21.58 7.17
CA LEU A 42 17.44 -22.39 6.14
C LEU A 42 18.93 -22.03 5.98
N ALA A 43 19.32 -20.80 6.30
CA ALA A 43 20.73 -20.40 6.36
C ALA A 43 21.50 -21.04 7.55
N GLY A 44 20.80 -21.72 8.47
CA GLY A 44 21.39 -22.55 9.51
C GLY A 44 22.26 -21.77 10.51
N ARG A 45 23.44 -22.33 10.85
CA ARG A 45 24.39 -21.76 11.84
C ARG A 45 24.88 -20.34 11.51
N HIS A 46 24.64 -19.86 10.29
CA HIS A 46 25.03 -18.52 9.85
C HIS A 46 23.99 -17.44 10.15
N ALA A 47 22.76 -17.80 10.56
CA ALA A 47 21.74 -16.85 10.95
C ALA A 47 21.78 -16.59 12.46
N PRO A 48 22.08 -15.36 12.92
CA PRO A 48 22.04 -15.05 14.34
C PRO A 48 20.63 -15.20 14.89
N LEU A 49 20.49 -15.83 16.07
CA LEU A 49 19.21 -16.04 16.75
C LEU A 49 18.40 -14.74 16.87
N ALA A 50 19.09 -13.61 17.07
CA ALA A 50 18.50 -12.28 17.08
C ALA A 50 17.64 -11.99 15.84
N PHE A 51 18.09 -12.34 14.64
CA PHE A 51 17.34 -12.09 13.40
C PHE A 51 16.13 -13.02 13.25
N LEU A 52 16.22 -14.27 13.72
CA LEU A 52 15.06 -15.17 13.79
C LEU A 52 13.98 -14.61 14.72
N VAL A 53 14.39 -14.11 15.89
CA VAL A 53 13.47 -13.46 16.85
C VAL A 53 12.83 -12.21 16.22
N LEU A 54 13.62 -11.36 15.55
CA LEU A 54 13.11 -10.15 14.87
C LEU A 54 12.08 -10.49 13.79
N ALA A 55 12.35 -11.51 12.97
CA ALA A 55 11.40 -11.95 11.93
C ALA A 55 10.12 -12.52 12.53
N GLY A 56 10.22 -13.31 13.61
CA GLY A 56 9.06 -13.82 14.35
C GLY A 56 8.20 -12.71 14.97
N LEU A 57 8.84 -11.75 15.66
CA LEU A 57 8.17 -10.57 16.21
C LEU A 57 7.48 -9.75 15.11
N SER A 58 8.12 -9.58 13.95
CA SER A 58 7.57 -8.87 12.80
C SER A 58 6.35 -9.57 12.21
N ALA A 59 6.34 -10.92 12.18
CA ALA A 59 5.18 -11.70 11.78
C ALA A 59 4.02 -11.51 12.76
N VAL A 60 4.27 -11.58 14.07
CA VAL A 60 3.25 -11.34 15.11
C VAL A 60 2.64 -9.95 14.98
N ARG A 61 3.48 -8.91 14.86
CA ARG A 61 3.01 -7.53 14.65
C ARG A 61 2.14 -7.40 13.41
N SER A 62 2.55 -7.99 12.29
CA SER A 62 1.82 -7.96 11.03
C SER A 62 0.47 -8.69 11.13
N TRP A 63 0.41 -9.79 11.87
CA TRP A 63 -0.83 -10.51 12.15
C TRP A 63 -1.79 -9.69 13.02
N VAL A 64 -1.31 -9.06 14.09
CA VAL A 64 -2.14 -8.17 14.94
C VAL A 64 -2.63 -6.97 14.13
N HIS A 65 -1.80 -6.42 13.26
CA HIS A 65 -2.16 -5.32 12.36
C HIS A 65 -3.31 -5.70 11.41
N ASP A 66 -3.23 -6.86 10.75
CA ASP A 66 -4.33 -7.38 9.90
C ASP A 66 -5.62 -7.63 10.70
N ARG A 67 -5.51 -8.21 11.91
CA ARG A 67 -6.65 -8.45 12.81
C ARG A 67 -7.31 -7.15 13.28
N ALA A 68 -6.53 -6.14 13.63
CA ALA A 68 -7.02 -4.82 13.99
C ALA A 68 -7.68 -4.14 12.79
N GLY A 69 -7.07 -4.25 11.60
CA GLY A 69 -7.63 -3.73 10.36
C GLY A 69 -9.04 -4.27 10.05
N ARG A 70 -9.26 -5.57 10.25
CA ARG A 70 -10.61 -6.18 10.11
C ARG A 70 -11.65 -5.58 11.05
N LYS A 71 -11.25 -5.24 12.28
CA LYS A 71 -12.15 -4.66 13.27
C LYS A 71 -12.42 -3.18 13.00
N VAL A 72 -11.36 -2.44 12.64
CA VAL A 72 -11.46 -1.02 12.25
C VAL A 72 -12.33 -0.85 11.01
N ALA A 73 -12.22 -1.75 10.02
CA ALA A 73 -13.09 -1.73 8.85
C ALA A 73 -14.58 -1.88 9.20
N LYS A 74 -14.91 -2.48 10.34
CA LYS A 74 -16.26 -2.62 10.89
C LYS A 74 -16.64 -1.51 11.89
N GLY A 75 -15.83 -0.46 12.00
CA GLY A 75 -16.04 0.63 12.96
C GLY A 75 -15.54 0.37 14.39
N ASP A 76 -14.97 -0.81 14.72
CA ASP A 76 -14.39 -1.06 16.04
C ASP A 76 -12.98 -0.45 16.15
N VAL A 77 -12.93 0.86 16.42
CA VAL A 77 -11.70 1.63 16.61
C VAL A 77 -10.94 1.20 17.87
N LYS A 78 -11.59 0.57 18.87
CA LYS A 78 -10.92 0.15 20.11
C LYS A 78 -9.88 -0.95 19.85
N ALA A 79 -10.05 -1.73 18.78
CA ALA A 79 -9.09 -2.73 18.33
C ALA A 79 -7.69 -2.15 18.08
N LEU A 80 -7.59 -0.84 17.77
CA LEU A 80 -6.33 -0.17 17.54
C LEU A 80 -5.47 -0.07 18.81
N ASN A 81 -6.07 -0.03 20.00
CA ASN A 81 -5.32 0.08 21.25
C ASN A 81 -4.39 -1.13 21.45
N LEU A 82 -4.89 -2.33 21.15
CA LEU A 82 -4.07 -3.55 21.18
C LEU A 82 -2.95 -3.49 20.14
N TYR A 83 -3.29 -3.07 18.91
CA TYR A 83 -2.29 -2.92 17.86
C TYR A 83 -1.19 -1.91 18.23
N LEU A 84 -1.54 -0.77 18.81
CA LEU A 84 -0.58 0.23 19.28
C LEU A 84 0.34 -0.34 20.36
N GLY A 85 -0.21 -1.02 21.36
CA GLY A 85 0.57 -1.68 22.40
C GLY A 85 1.59 -2.67 21.81
N VAL A 86 1.14 -3.53 20.89
CA VAL A 86 2.01 -4.49 20.19
C VAL A 86 3.03 -3.78 19.31
N ALA A 87 2.64 -2.72 18.59
CA ALA A 87 3.53 -1.99 17.71
C ALA A 87 4.65 -1.27 18.49
N VAL A 88 4.32 -0.64 19.63
CA VAL A 88 5.30 0.00 20.51
C VAL A 88 6.23 -1.04 21.12
N ALA A 89 5.68 -2.12 21.69
CA ALA A 89 6.49 -3.20 22.27
C ALA A 89 7.43 -3.83 21.24
N HIS A 90 6.92 -4.08 20.03
CA HIS A 90 7.71 -4.57 18.91
C HIS A 90 8.84 -3.59 18.53
N THR A 91 8.52 -2.30 18.35
CA THR A 91 9.53 -1.29 18.01
C THR A 91 10.62 -1.22 19.09
N ALA A 92 10.24 -1.22 20.36
CA ALA A 92 11.18 -1.23 21.48
C ALA A 92 12.07 -2.49 21.47
N ALA A 93 11.49 -3.66 21.24
CA ALA A 93 12.24 -4.92 21.13
C ALA A 93 13.22 -4.91 19.94
N VAL A 94 12.79 -4.43 18.76
CA VAL A 94 13.65 -4.29 17.58
C VAL A 94 14.84 -3.39 17.89
N VAL A 95 14.59 -2.21 18.47
CA VAL A 95 15.64 -1.26 18.82
C VAL A 95 16.59 -1.85 19.86
N ALA A 96 16.08 -2.52 20.90
CA ALA A 96 16.89 -3.15 21.94
C ALA A 96 17.79 -4.26 21.38
N ILE A 97 17.25 -5.14 20.53
CA ILE A 97 18.02 -6.22 19.89
C ILE A 97 19.12 -5.67 18.97
N LEU A 98 18.85 -4.57 18.25
CA LEU A 98 19.83 -3.95 17.38
C LEU A 98 20.90 -3.18 18.15
N LEU A 99 20.54 -2.56 19.28
CA LEU A 99 21.49 -1.93 20.20
C LEU A 99 22.40 -2.95 20.90
N SER A 100 21.93 -4.18 21.11
CA SER A 100 22.71 -5.24 21.75
C SER A 100 23.69 -5.94 20.81
N GLN A 101 23.75 -5.57 19.53
CA GLN A 101 24.74 -6.14 18.59
C GLN A 101 26.11 -5.52 18.82
N GLU A 102 27.19 -6.27 18.57
CA GLU A 102 28.58 -5.83 18.79
C GLU A 102 28.95 -4.54 18.02
N GLN A 103 28.29 -4.30 16.89
CA GLN A 103 28.43 -3.09 16.09
C GLN A 103 27.06 -2.43 15.89
N PRO A 104 26.56 -1.68 16.89
CA PRO A 104 25.25 -1.04 16.78
C PRO A 104 25.32 0.05 15.71
N VAL A 105 24.49 -0.08 14.66
CA VAL A 105 24.38 0.92 13.60
C VAL A 105 23.51 2.07 14.10
N ALA A 106 24.04 2.87 15.03
CA ALA A 106 23.29 3.92 15.74
C ALA A 106 22.56 4.90 14.79
N GLY A 107 23.17 5.23 13.64
CA GLY A 107 22.57 6.09 12.61
C GLY A 107 21.34 5.48 11.91
N ALA A 108 21.20 4.14 11.89
CA ALA A 108 20.06 3.46 11.28
C ALA A 108 18.90 3.20 12.27
N LEU A 109 19.14 3.34 13.58
CA LEU A 109 18.12 3.08 14.60
C LEU A 109 17.00 4.13 14.57
N TRP A 110 17.33 5.41 14.44
CA TRP A 110 16.33 6.48 14.42
C TRP A 110 15.39 6.40 13.21
N PRO A 111 15.88 6.23 11.96
CA PRO A 111 15.00 6.01 10.83
C PRO A 111 14.14 4.76 10.98
N LEU A 112 14.71 3.65 11.46
CA LEU A 112 13.97 2.40 11.65
C LEU A 112 12.87 2.55 12.70
N ALA A 113 13.18 3.10 13.87
CA ALA A 113 12.21 3.35 14.93
C ALA A 113 11.09 4.28 14.44
N THR A 114 11.46 5.33 13.70
CA THR A 114 10.50 6.25 13.07
C THR A 114 9.58 5.50 12.11
N THR A 115 10.12 4.73 11.16
CA THR A 115 9.32 3.91 10.22
C THR A 115 8.35 3.00 10.96
N LEU A 116 8.83 2.32 12.00
CA LEU A 116 8.03 1.36 12.76
C LEU A 116 6.95 2.03 13.61
N ILE A 117 7.09 3.29 14.01
CA ILE A 117 6.08 3.97 14.85
C ILE A 117 5.17 4.90 14.04
N ALA A 118 5.62 5.37 12.87
CA ALA A 118 4.92 6.37 12.07
C ALA A 118 3.52 5.90 11.69
N TRP A 119 3.36 4.70 11.13
CA TRP A 119 2.03 4.20 10.76
C TRP A 119 1.07 4.03 11.97
N PRO A 120 1.45 3.33 13.07
CA PRO A 120 0.59 3.23 14.24
C PRO A 120 0.10 4.60 14.75
N VAL A 121 0.99 5.59 14.82
CA VAL A 121 0.64 6.96 15.22
C VAL A 121 -0.33 7.59 14.23
N THR A 122 -0.03 7.53 12.92
CA THR A 122 -0.89 8.07 11.87
C THR A 122 -2.27 7.46 11.87
N ALA A 123 -2.38 6.13 11.96
CA ALA A 123 -3.65 5.43 12.03
C ALA A 123 -4.49 5.88 13.24
N LEU A 124 -3.85 6.06 14.41
CA LEU A 124 -4.50 6.56 15.61
C LEU A 124 -5.03 7.99 15.42
N LEU A 125 -4.24 8.87 14.82
CA LEU A 125 -4.62 10.27 14.60
C LEU A 125 -5.83 10.37 13.66
N ILE A 126 -5.82 9.60 12.55
CA ILE A 126 -6.94 9.55 11.61
C ILE A 126 -8.21 9.02 12.31
N LEU A 127 -8.10 7.89 13.00
CA LEU A 127 -9.26 7.23 13.62
C LEU A 127 -9.82 7.94 14.85
N ARG A 128 -8.98 8.64 15.64
CA ARG A 128 -9.48 9.48 16.75
C ARG A 128 -10.31 10.64 16.23
N ARG A 129 -9.90 11.22 15.10
CA ARG A 129 -10.63 12.31 14.48
C ARG A 129 -11.96 11.84 13.91
N SER A 130 -12.01 10.67 13.24
CA SER A 130 -13.26 10.10 12.75
C SER A 130 -14.22 9.72 13.89
N ALA A 131 -13.72 9.05 14.94
CA ALA A 131 -14.55 8.66 16.09
C ALA A 131 -15.08 9.86 16.89
N ALA A 132 -14.30 10.94 17.01
CA ALA A 132 -14.77 12.18 17.63
C ALA A 132 -15.93 12.80 16.85
N ARG A 133 -15.86 12.74 15.52
CA ARG A 133 -16.92 13.22 14.63
C ARG A 133 -18.19 12.39 14.76
N GLU A 134 -18.09 11.07 14.68
CA GLU A 134 -19.23 10.14 14.78
C GLU A 134 -20.01 10.35 16.09
N ARG A 135 -19.30 10.59 17.21
CA ARG A 135 -19.91 10.87 18.51
C ARG A 135 -20.64 12.21 18.57
N LEU A 136 -20.15 13.22 17.85
CA LEU A 136 -20.80 14.53 17.76
C LEU A 136 -22.02 14.49 16.82
N GLU A 137 -21.99 13.63 15.80
CA GLU A 137 -23.04 13.52 14.77
C GLU A 137 -24.15 12.51 15.11
N GLY A 138 -24.06 11.80 16.25
CA GLY A 138 -25.22 11.27 16.97
C GLY A 138 -25.98 10.10 16.34
N GLY A 139 -25.50 9.52 15.24
CA GLY A 139 -26.12 8.33 14.65
C GLY A 139 -25.47 8.01 13.32
N ALA A 140 -24.58 7.03 13.31
CA ALA A 140 -23.99 6.50 12.08
C ALA A 140 -25.10 6.25 11.07
N VAL A 141 -25.07 6.98 9.94
CA VAL A 141 -26.05 6.83 8.88
C VAL A 141 -25.80 5.46 8.25
N PHE A 142 -26.54 4.45 8.71
CA PHE A 142 -26.52 3.06 8.23
C PHE A 142 -26.79 2.91 6.71
N ALA A 143 -27.10 4.01 6.01
CA ALA A 143 -27.50 4.04 4.61
C ALA A 143 -26.38 4.45 3.62
N GLU A 144 -25.14 4.62 4.07
CA GLU A 144 -24.02 5.00 3.20
C GLU A 144 -23.01 3.87 3.04
N ASP A 145 -22.42 3.81 1.84
CA ASP A 145 -21.31 2.94 1.44
C ASP A 145 -20.20 2.86 2.51
N ARG A 146 -20.07 1.68 3.13
CA ARG A 146 -19.16 1.36 4.24
C ARG A 146 -17.72 1.07 3.80
N GLY A 147 -17.31 1.59 2.65
CA GLY A 147 -15.95 1.46 2.13
C GLY A 147 -15.82 0.58 0.90
N LEU A 148 -16.91 0.23 0.21
CA LEU A 148 -16.87 -0.40 -1.10
C LEU A 148 -16.24 0.54 -2.14
N THR A 149 -16.56 1.84 -2.10
CA THR A 149 -15.87 2.82 -2.97
C THR A 149 -14.41 2.98 -2.57
N GLY A 150 -14.11 2.93 -1.27
CA GLY A 150 -12.73 2.90 -0.76
C GLY A 150 -11.95 1.68 -1.29
N LEU A 151 -12.53 0.48 -1.17
CA LEU A 151 -12.01 -0.76 -1.74
C LEU A 151 -11.78 -0.61 -3.23
N ALA A 152 -12.76 -0.11 -3.98
CA ALA A 152 -12.65 0.07 -5.42
C ALA A 152 -11.51 1.03 -5.81
N ALA A 153 -11.35 2.13 -5.08
CA ALA A 153 -10.23 3.07 -5.25
C ALA A 153 -8.88 2.38 -5.01
N LEU A 154 -8.77 1.57 -3.95
CA LEU A 154 -7.58 0.75 -3.68
C LEU A 154 -7.33 -0.28 -4.77
N MET A 155 -8.37 -0.94 -5.28
CA MET A 155 -8.25 -1.91 -6.37
C MET A 155 -7.74 -1.25 -7.65
N THR A 156 -8.24 -0.06 -7.99
CA THR A 156 -7.72 0.72 -9.11
C THR A 156 -6.27 1.13 -8.90
N GLY A 157 -5.92 1.66 -7.73
CA GLY A 157 -4.56 2.10 -7.40
C GLY A 157 -3.56 0.96 -7.40
N PHE A 158 -3.82 -0.12 -6.66
CA PHE A 158 -2.94 -1.29 -6.60
C PHE A 158 -2.89 -2.05 -7.92
N GLY A 159 -3.97 -2.09 -8.69
CA GLY A 159 -3.96 -2.68 -10.02
C GLY A 159 -3.07 -1.89 -10.98
N ALA A 160 -3.18 -0.56 -11.00
CA ALA A 160 -2.32 0.28 -11.83
C ALA A 160 -0.84 0.17 -11.43
N LEU A 161 -0.54 0.17 -10.13
CA LEU A 161 0.81 -0.12 -9.61
C LEU A 161 1.30 -1.51 -10.04
N GLY A 162 0.43 -2.52 -9.95
CA GLY A 162 0.72 -3.88 -10.39
C GLY A 162 1.03 -3.96 -11.88
N VAL A 163 0.30 -3.24 -12.74
CA VAL A 163 0.57 -3.17 -14.18
C VAL A 163 1.92 -2.54 -14.46
N LEU A 164 2.26 -1.42 -13.81
CA LEU A 164 3.57 -0.77 -13.97
C LEU A 164 4.69 -1.72 -13.55
N PHE A 165 4.57 -2.31 -12.35
CA PHE A 165 5.58 -3.20 -11.79
C PHE A 165 5.73 -4.48 -12.61
N SER A 166 4.66 -5.21 -12.90
CA SER A 166 4.74 -6.44 -13.70
C SER A 166 5.10 -6.16 -15.17
N GLY A 167 4.58 -5.09 -15.77
CA GLY A 167 4.90 -4.69 -17.15
C GLY A 167 6.37 -4.36 -17.34
N SER A 168 6.99 -3.71 -16.37
CA SER A 168 8.43 -3.51 -16.40
C SER A 168 9.24 -4.78 -16.17
N MET A 169 8.87 -5.65 -15.23
CA MET A 169 9.52 -6.96 -15.09
C MET A 169 9.47 -7.74 -16.40
N LEU A 170 8.36 -7.62 -17.15
CA LEU A 170 8.22 -8.22 -18.47
C LEU A 170 9.22 -7.61 -19.47
N ALA A 171 9.34 -6.28 -19.49
CA ALA A 171 10.34 -5.59 -20.30
C ALA A 171 11.77 -5.99 -19.92
N LEU A 172 12.08 -6.13 -18.62
CA LEU A 172 13.38 -6.61 -18.14
C LEU A 172 13.70 -8.00 -18.69
N LEU A 173 12.73 -8.92 -18.63
CA LEU A 173 12.90 -10.28 -19.12
C LEU A 173 13.13 -10.32 -20.63
N LEU A 174 12.37 -9.53 -21.40
CA LEU A 174 12.50 -9.45 -22.86
C LEU A 174 13.81 -8.82 -23.33
N LEU A 175 14.34 -7.86 -22.57
CA LEU A 175 15.60 -7.17 -22.87
C LEU A 175 16.84 -7.92 -22.35
N GLY A 176 16.65 -8.98 -21.56
CA GLY A 176 17.72 -9.79 -20.98
C GLY A 176 18.41 -10.67 -22.03
N LYS A 177 19.57 -10.24 -22.54
CA LYS A 177 20.34 -10.94 -23.60
C LYS A 177 20.89 -12.33 -23.23
N ARG A 178 20.74 -12.79 -21.98
CA ARG A 178 21.38 -14.04 -21.48
C ARG A 178 20.43 -14.94 -20.67
N THR A 179 19.12 -14.76 -20.78
CA THR A 179 18.17 -15.61 -20.06
C THR A 179 18.01 -16.95 -20.80
N PRO A 180 18.22 -18.10 -20.14
CA PRO A 180 17.92 -19.41 -20.74
C PRO A 180 16.48 -19.47 -21.25
N VAL A 181 16.26 -20.07 -22.43
CA VAL A 181 14.94 -20.08 -23.12
C VAL A 181 13.82 -20.59 -22.19
N LEU A 182 14.08 -21.65 -21.43
CA LEU A 182 13.11 -22.18 -20.48
C LEU A 182 12.75 -21.16 -19.39
N LEU A 183 13.74 -20.47 -18.81
CA LEU A 183 13.50 -19.43 -17.81
C LEU A 183 12.80 -18.20 -18.40
N LEU A 184 13.08 -17.89 -19.66
CA LEU A 184 12.37 -16.83 -20.39
C LEU A 184 10.90 -17.21 -20.56
N ILE A 185 10.58 -18.41 -21.05
CA ILE A 185 9.19 -18.88 -21.21
C ILE A 185 8.44 -18.86 -19.87
N VAL A 186 9.05 -19.42 -18.82
CA VAL A 186 8.47 -19.43 -17.46
C VAL A 186 8.27 -18.00 -16.94
N GLY A 187 9.26 -17.13 -17.11
CA GLY A 187 9.20 -15.72 -16.72
C GLY A 187 8.10 -14.96 -17.47
N LEU A 188 7.96 -15.16 -18.77
CA LEU A 188 6.92 -14.54 -19.59
C LEU A 188 5.53 -15.00 -19.17
N ALA A 189 5.32 -16.30 -18.95
CA ALA A 189 4.04 -16.84 -18.48
C ALA A 189 3.68 -16.27 -17.09
N LEU A 190 4.65 -16.26 -16.18
CA LEU A 190 4.48 -15.77 -14.82
C LEU A 190 4.17 -14.28 -14.79
N VAL A 191 5.03 -13.45 -15.39
CA VAL A 191 4.87 -12.00 -15.37
C VAL A 191 3.66 -11.58 -16.20
N GLY A 192 3.41 -12.23 -17.34
CA GLY A 192 2.21 -12.03 -18.15
C GLY A 192 0.92 -12.29 -17.36
N SER A 193 0.90 -13.34 -16.53
CA SER A 193 -0.25 -13.61 -15.66
C SER A 193 -0.46 -12.52 -14.59
N LEU A 194 0.62 -11.95 -14.04
CA LEU A 194 0.56 -10.83 -13.10
C LEU A 194 0.09 -9.53 -13.76
N VAL A 195 0.51 -9.27 -15.01
CA VAL A 195 0.00 -8.15 -15.81
C VAL A 195 -1.50 -8.30 -16.06
N ALA A 196 -1.93 -9.46 -16.55
CA ALA A 196 -3.35 -9.75 -16.80
C ALA A 196 -4.18 -9.61 -15.52
N ARG A 197 -3.68 -10.13 -14.39
CA ARG A 197 -4.32 -9.99 -13.08
C ARG A 197 -4.46 -8.53 -12.68
N SER A 198 -3.40 -7.75 -12.83
CA SER A 198 -3.37 -6.33 -12.48
C SER A 198 -4.34 -5.52 -13.36
N ILE A 199 -4.49 -5.85 -14.64
CA ILE A 199 -5.48 -5.23 -15.54
C ILE A 199 -6.91 -5.56 -15.12
N ILE A 200 -7.23 -6.83 -14.87
CA ILE A 200 -8.55 -7.27 -14.40
C ILE A 200 -8.88 -6.54 -13.09
N HIS A 201 -7.90 -6.45 -12.21
CA HIS A 201 -8.00 -5.79 -10.92
C HIS A 201 -8.32 -4.29 -11.04
N THR A 202 -7.55 -3.55 -11.87
CA THR A 202 -7.79 -2.14 -12.15
C THR A 202 -9.16 -1.92 -12.76
N ARG A 203 -9.56 -2.78 -13.72
CA ARG A 203 -10.84 -2.69 -14.41
C ARG A 203 -12.02 -2.91 -13.48
N ALA A 204 -11.94 -3.91 -12.60
CA ALA A 204 -12.97 -4.18 -11.59
C ALA A 204 -13.15 -2.97 -10.67
N GLY A 205 -12.06 -2.45 -10.09
CA GLY A 205 -12.11 -1.24 -9.25
C GLY A 205 -12.66 -0.03 -10.01
N TRP A 206 -12.21 0.20 -11.25
CA TRP A 206 -12.67 1.35 -12.04
C TRP A 206 -14.16 1.29 -12.38
N ARG A 207 -14.67 0.11 -12.73
CA ARG A 207 -16.10 -0.10 -13.02
C ARG A 207 -16.95 0.18 -11.80
N MET A 208 -16.56 -0.35 -10.63
CA MET A 208 -17.24 -0.10 -9.37
C MET A 208 -17.30 1.39 -9.05
N LEU A 209 -16.19 2.10 -9.24
CA LEU A 209 -16.15 3.54 -9.02
C LEU A 209 -17.11 4.26 -9.98
N LYS A 210 -17.16 3.87 -11.26
CA LYS A 210 -17.91 4.61 -12.29
C LYS A 210 -19.42 4.46 -12.12
N ASP A 211 -19.91 3.22 -12.08
CA ASP A 211 -21.32 2.89 -12.11
C ASP A 211 -21.55 1.72 -11.13
N PHE A 212 -21.68 2.03 -9.83
CA PHE A 212 -21.80 0.98 -8.81
C PHE A 212 -23.10 0.19 -9.00
N ASN A 213 -22.94 -1.12 -9.16
CA ASN A 213 -24.02 -2.09 -9.22
C ASN A 213 -23.60 -3.30 -8.37
N PRO A 214 -24.33 -3.62 -7.29
CA PRO A 214 -24.00 -4.72 -6.38
C PRO A 214 -23.85 -6.07 -7.09
N GLU A 215 -24.72 -6.37 -8.05
CA GLU A 215 -24.67 -7.64 -8.79
C GLU A 215 -23.47 -7.70 -9.73
N GLN A 216 -23.16 -6.59 -10.40
CA GLN A 216 -21.95 -6.50 -11.20
C GLN A 216 -20.70 -6.63 -10.32
N PHE A 217 -20.70 -6.01 -9.13
CA PHE A 217 -19.60 -6.13 -8.19
C PHE A 217 -19.42 -7.57 -7.71
N ARG A 218 -20.50 -8.27 -7.35
CA ARG A 218 -20.47 -9.69 -6.97
C ARG A 218 -19.80 -10.53 -8.05
N ARG A 219 -20.21 -10.34 -9.32
CA ARG A 219 -19.60 -11.02 -10.49
C ARG A 219 -18.14 -10.65 -10.72
N ASP A 220 -17.81 -9.35 -10.74
CA ASP A 220 -16.43 -8.88 -10.98
C ASP A 220 -15.48 -9.35 -9.87
N ARG A 221 -15.95 -9.36 -8.62
CA ARG A 221 -15.23 -9.91 -7.46
C ARG A 221 -14.98 -11.40 -7.63
N GLU A 222 -16.00 -12.20 -7.94
CA GLU A 222 -15.86 -13.64 -8.16
C GLU A 222 -14.88 -13.95 -9.30
N GLN A 223 -15.00 -13.27 -10.43
CA GLN A 223 -14.07 -13.40 -11.56
C GLN A 223 -12.64 -13.05 -11.14
N TYR A 224 -12.46 -11.96 -10.39
CA TYR A 224 -11.16 -11.58 -9.84
C TYR A 224 -10.59 -12.64 -8.90
N GLN A 225 -11.41 -13.23 -8.02
CA GLN A 225 -10.97 -14.29 -7.10
C GLN A 225 -10.54 -15.55 -7.84
N VAL A 226 -11.36 -16.01 -8.80
CA VAL A 226 -11.04 -17.19 -9.62
C VAL A 226 -9.74 -16.96 -10.39
N PHE A 227 -9.60 -15.80 -11.05
CA PHE A 227 -8.38 -15.49 -11.77
C PHE A 227 -7.16 -15.36 -10.84
N ALA A 228 -7.32 -14.75 -9.67
CA ALA A 228 -6.26 -14.63 -8.68
C ALA A 228 -5.83 -16.01 -8.15
N ALA A 229 -6.75 -16.91 -7.88
CA ALA A 229 -6.47 -18.26 -7.44
C ALA A 229 -5.73 -19.07 -8.54
N VAL A 230 -6.22 -19.01 -9.79
CA VAL A 230 -5.59 -19.71 -10.92
C VAL A 230 -4.19 -19.17 -11.21
N SER A 231 -4.03 -17.85 -11.32
CA SER A 231 -2.72 -17.24 -11.57
C SER A 231 -1.72 -17.50 -10.43
N THR A 232 -2.17 -17.48 -9.19
CA THR A 232 -1.32 -17.78 -8.03
C THR A 232 -0.99 -19.27 -7.93
N GLY A 233 -1.93 -20.15 -8.28
CA GLY A 233 -1.68 -21.59 -8.38
C GLY A 233 -0.66 -21.92 -9.45
N LEU A 234 -0.77 -21.31 -10.64
CA LEU A 234 0.24 -21.42 -11.69
C LEU A 234 1.60 -20.92 -11.22
N PHE A 235 1.65 -19.77 -10.55
CA PHE A 235 2.87 -19.24 -9.94
C PHE A 235 3.47 -20.22 -8.92
N ALA A 236 2.64 -20.81 -8.06
CA ALA A 236 3.07 -21.78 -7.06
C ALA A 236 3.71 -23.02 -7.73
N VAL A 237 3.05 -23.60 -8.72
CA VAL A 237 3.55 -24.77 -9.46
C VAL A 237 4.87 -24.44 -10.15
N LEU A 238 4.96 -23.30 -10.83
CA LEU A 238 6.18 -22.87 -11.51
C LEU A 238 7.33 -22.65 -10.51
N LEU A 239 7.03 -22.03 -9.37
CA LEU A 239 8.05 -21.74 -8.37
C LEU A 239 8.52 -22.99 -7.63
N VAL A 240 7.62 -23.95 -7.37
CA VAL A 240 7.98 -25.29 -6.89
C VAL A 240 8.82 -26.03 -7.92
N PHE A 241 8.46 -25.97 -9.20
CA PHE A 241 9.26 -26.60 -10.26
C PHE A 241 10.66 -26.01 -10.35
N VAL A 242 10.79 -24.67 -10.38
CA VAL A 242 12.09 -23.97 -10.36
C VAL A 242 12.87 -24.31 -9.09
N ALA A 243 12.20 -24.36 -7.95
CA ALA A 243 12.83 -24.74 -6.68
C ALA A 243 13.36 -26.18 -6.74
N LEU A 244 12.57 -27.15 -7.19
CA LEU A 244 12.99 -28.56 -7.30
C LEU A 244 14.16 -28.74 -8.27
N MET A 245 14.24 -27.94 -9.32
CA MET A 245 15.38 -27.92 -10.25
C MET A 245 16.67 -27.35 -9.64
N GLN A 246 16.57 -26.59 -8.54
CA GLN A 246 17.72 -26.01 -7.85
C GLN A 246 17.99 -26.70 -6.51
N THR A 247 17.08 -26.61 -5.54
CA THR A 247 17.13 -27.32 -4.25
C THR A 247 15.73 -27.48 -3.62
N VAL A 248 15.48 -28.59 -2.91
CA VAL A 248 14.27 -28.79 -2.09
C VAL A 248 14.08 -27.65 -1.06
N LEU A 249 15.17 -27.03 -0.62
CA LEU A 249 15.18 -25.90 0.32
C LEU A 249 14.45 -24.66 -0.23
N LEU A 250 14.59 -24.38 -1.52
CA LEU A 250 13.91 -23.27 -2.19
C LEU A 250 12.37 -23.47 -2.26
N ALA A 251 11.89 -24.71 -2.14
CA ALA A 251 10.45 -24.98 -2.17
C ALA A 251 9.74 -24.47 -0.90
N PHE A 252 10.44 -24.41 0.25
CA PHE A 252 9.90 -23.84 1.48
C PHE A 252 9.70 -22.32 1.41
N ILE A 253 10.48 -21.65 0.56
CA ILE A 253 10.40 -20.21 0.31
C ILE A 253 9.20 -19.89 -0.62
N ALA A 254 8.68 -20.89 -1.34
CA ALA A 254 7.55 -20.74 -2.24
C ALA A 254 6.26 -20.35 -1.53
N ALA A 255 5.96 -21.01 -0.41
CA ALA A 255 4.71 -20.83 0.31
C ALA A 255 4.50 -19.39 0.79
N PRO A 256 5.50 -18.71 1.40
CA PRO A 256 5.40 -17.29 1.71
C PRO A 256 5.14 -16.39 0.50
N LEU A 257 5.80 -16.64 -0.64
CA LEU A 257 5.61 -15.83 -1.86
C LEU A 257 4.18 -16.00 -2.43
N VAL A 258 3.69 -17.23 -2.44
CA VAL A 258 2.29 -17.55 -2.79
C VAL A 258 1.32 -16.87 -1.83
N GLY A 259 1.63 -16.88 -0.54
CA GLY A 259 0.87 -16.17 0.49
C GLY A 259 0.77 -14.67 0.24
N MET A 260 1.88 -14.02 -0.14
CA MET A 260 1.88 -12.60 -0.53
C MET A 260 0.98 -12.35 -1.74
N LEU A 261 1.05 -13.22 -2.75
CA LEU A 261 0.21 -13.09 -3.95
C LEU A 261 -1.29 -13.28 -3.63
N MET A 262 -1.64 -14.10 -2.63
CA MET A 262 -3.02 -14.27 -2.17
C MET A 262 -3.48 -13.21 -1.16
N ALA A 263 -2.58 -12.42 -0.59
CA ALA A 263 -2.89 -11.48 0.48
C ALA A 263 -4.03 -10.53 0.09
N TRP A 264 -3.87 -9.82 -1.03
CA TRP A 264 -4.85 -8.83 -1.49
C TRP A 264 -6.17 -9.44 -2.02
N PRO A 265 -6.17 -10.50 -2.86
CA PRO A 265 -7.40 -11.21 -3.23
C PRO A 265 -8.21 -11.62 -2.01
N ASN A 266 -7.56 -12.18 -0.99
CA ASN A 266 -8.26 -12.58 0.20
C ASN A 266 -8.86 -11.36 0.93
N VAL A 267 -8.21 -10.18 0.93
CA VAL A 267 -8.83 -8.96 1.50
C VAL A 267 -10.06 -8.55 0.71
N VAL A 268 -9.97 -8.49 -0.62
CA VAL A 268 -11.11 -8.15 -1.50
C VAL A 268 -12.26 -9.14 -1.31
N ARG A 269 -11.95 -10.43 -1.15
CA ARG A 269 -12.94 -11.48 -0.92
C ARG A 269 -13.62 -11.31 0.43
N ASP A 270 -12.82 -11.26 1.50
CA ASP A 270 -13.32 -11.29 2.87
C ASP A 270 -14.10 -10.01 3.19
N PHE A 271 -13.59 -8.85 2.75
CA PHE A 271 -14.29 -7.57 2.91
C PHE A 271 -15.51 -7.47 2.00
N GLY A 272 -15.35 -7.79 0.70
CA GLY A 272 -16.47 -7.72 -0.23
C GLY A 272 -17.59 -8.73 0.06
N ALA A 273 -17.31 -9.86 0.71
CA ALA A 273 -18.34 -10.79 1.17
C ALA A 273 -19.15 -10.18 2.30
N LEU A 274 -18.45 -9.69 3.33
CA LEU A 274 -19.08 -9.08 4.48
C LEU A 274 -20.00 -7.92 4.10
N GLU A 275 -19.50 -7.00 3.27
CA GLU A 275 -20.29 -5.84 2.85
C GLU A 275 -21.48 -6.20 1.95
N LEU A 276 -21.35 -7.26 1.15
CA LEU A 276 -22.48 -7.74 0.32
C LEU A 276 -23.52 -8.48 1.15
N ASP A 277 -23.12 -9.28 2.13
CA ASP A 277 -24.04 -9.98 3.02
C ASP A 277 -24.85 -8.94 3.84
N GLU A 278 -24.18 -7.91 4.36
CA GLU A 278 -24.85 -6.80 5.05
C GLU A 278 -25.73 -5.97 4.10
N TRP A 279 -25.32 -5.79 2.84
CA TRP A 279 -26.14 -5.13 1.81
C TRP A 279 -27.45 -5.89 1.55
N ASP A 280 -27.38 -7.22 1.44
CA ASP A 280 -28.55 -8.07 1.20
C ASP A 280 -29.51 -8.03 2.41
N GLU A 281 -28.99 -7.97 3.65
CA GLU A 281 -29.79 -7.81 4.86
C GLU A 281 -30.53 -6.45 4.94
N HIS A 282 -30.00 -5.42 4.28
CA HIS A 282 -30.50 -4.05 4.34
C HIS A 282 -30.99 -3.52 2.97
N ALA A 283 -31.34 -4.41 2.04
CA ALA A 283 -31.67 -4.07 0.66
C ALA A 283 -32.85 -3.07 0.52
N ASP A 284 -33.75 -3.03 1.51
CA ASP A 284 -34.89 -2.10 1.54
C ASP A 284 -34.49 -0.65 1.89
N THR A 285 -33.36 -0.47 2.59
CA THR A 285 -32.73 0.83 2.76
C THR A 285 -31.87 1.11 1.53
N ALA A 286 -32.25 2.12 0.75
CA ALA A 286 -31.49 2.55 -0.43
C ALA A 286 -30.07 2.98 -0.02
N LEU A 287 -29.14 2.03 0.02
CA LEU A 287 -27.72 2.24 0.26
C LEU A 287 -27.17 3.12 -0.86
N ARG A 288 -26.60 4.26 -0.49
CA ARG A 288 -26.07 5.26 -1.42
C ARG A 288 -24.56 5.13 -1.51
N LEU A 289 -24.03 5.33 -2.70
CA LEU A 289 -22.59 5.50 -2.91
C LEU A 289 -22.03 6.57 -1.97
N ALA A 290 -20.80 6.36 -1.51
CA ALA A 290 -20.14 7.29 -0.61
C ALA A 290 -20.03 8.66 -1.32
N PRO A 291 -20.41 9.76 -0.65
CA PRO A 291 -20.42 11.09 -1.27
C PRO A 291 -19.00 11.58 -1.64
N ASP A 292 -17.95 10.98 -1.08
CA ASP A 292 -16.55 11.32 -1.31
C ASP A 292 -15.90 10.56 -2.47
N ALA A 293 -16.61 9.66 -3.14
CA ALA A 293 -16.06 8.85 -4.24
C ALA A 293 -14.75 8.11 -3.89
N GLY A 294 -14.57 7.71 -2.61
CA GLY A 294 -13.39 6.98 -2.14
C GLY A 294 -12.15 7.86 -1.93
N LEU A 295 -12.31 9.19 -2.01
CA LEU A 295 -11.23 10.16 -1.78
C LEU A 295 -10.69 10.05 -0.36
N SER A 296 -11.51 9.77 0.66
CA SER A 296 -11.02 9.61 2.02
C SER A 296 -10.01 8.46 2.13
N THR A 297 -10.28 7.32 1.51
CA THR A 297 -9.38 6.16 1.47
C THR A 297 -8.07 6.48 0.75
N LEU A 298 -8.14 7.18 -0.38
CA LEU A 298 -6.93 7.67 -1.08
C LEU A 298 -6.16 8.69 -0.23
N GLY A 299 -6.87 9.53 0.52
CA GLY A 299 -6.31 10.43 1.51
C GLY A 299 -5.51 9.69 2.57
N VAL A 300 -6.07 8.62 3.15
CA VAL A 300 -5.37 7.73 4.09
C VAL A 300 -4.11 7.15 3.45
N MET A 301 -4.16 6.71 2.19
CA MET A 301 -2.96 6.21 1.50
C MET A 301 -1.88 7.26 1.33
N LEU A 302 -2.24 8.50 0.98
CA LEU A 302 -1.29 9.59 0.84
C LEU A 302 -0.65 9.94 2.20
N VAL A 303 -1.43 9.99 3.27
CA VAL A 303 -0.91 10.21 4.63
C VAL A 303 -0.03 9.02 5.08
N ALA A 304 -0.40 7.78 4.73
CA ALA A 304 0.43 6.60 4.98
C ALA A 304 1.78 6.72 4.27
N THR A 305 1.76 7.09 2.99
CA THR A 305 2.96 7.29 2.16
C THR A 305 3.83 8.42 2.71
N ALA A 306 3.21 9.52 3.16
CA ALA A 306 3.88 10.62 3.83
C ALA A 306 4.55 10.15 5.13
N SER A 307 3.88 9.30 5.91
CA SER A 307 4.43 8.73 7.15
C SER A 307 5.70 7.91 6.89
N PHE A 308 5.76 7.17 5.78
CA PHE A 308 6.97 6.48 5.35
C PHE A 308 8.06 7.45 4.86
N ALA A 309 7.69 8.48 4.10
CA ALA A 309 8.63 9.52 3.66
C ALA A 309 9.28 10.28 4.82
N ALA A 310 8.55 10.46 5.93
CA ALA A 310 9.09 11.06 7.16
C ALA A 310 10.32 10.30 7.68
N ALA A 311 10.33 8.97 7.58
CA ALA A 311 11.48 8.18 7.99
C ALA A 311 12.71 8.41 7.09
N THR A 312 12.50 8.60 5.77
CA THR A 312 13.58 9.00 4.86
C THR A 312 14.12 10.39 5.20
N VAL A 313 13.24 11.33 5.55
CA VAL A 313 13.64 12.67 6.00
C VAL A 313 14.48 12.58 7.28
N VAL A 314 14.04 11.81 8.28
CA VAL A 314 14.80 11.52 9.50
C VAL A 314 16.16 10.90 9.16
N ALA A 315 16.21 9.93 8.23
CA ALA A 315 17.46 9.33 7.77
C ALA A 315 18.43 10.34 7.12
N ALA A 316 17.89 11.34 6.41
CA ALA A 316 18.69 12.40 5.82
C ALA A 316 19.25 13.36 6.89
N PHE A 317 18.48 13.67 7.94
CA PHE A 317 18.91 14.58 9.01
C PHE A 317 19.92 13.96 9.98
N PHE A 318 19.72 12.71 10.39
CA PHE A 318 20.60 12.06 11.36
C PHE A 318 21.85 11.42 10.75
N GLY A 319 21.96 11.47 9.42
CA GLY A 319 23.05 10.86 8.67
C GLY A 319 23.00 9.33 8.76
N ALA A 320 22.62 8.65 7.69
CA ALA A 320 22.99 7.25 7.55
C ALA A 320 24.52 7.20 7.49
N SER A 321 25.15 6.93 8.65
CA SER A 321 26.60 6.78 8.78
C SER A 321 27.12 5.88 7.66
N HIS A 322 28.26 6.22 7.08
CA HIS A 322 28.91 5.54 5.94
C HIS A 322 29.36 4.08 6.24
N GLY A 323 28.74 3.41 7.21
CA GLY A 323 29.04 2.03 7.58
C GLY A 323 28.75 1.05 6.43
N ALA A 324 29.59 0.01 6.38
CA ALA A 324 29.39 -1.17 5.56
C ALA A 324 28.62 -2.22 6.37
N GLY A 325 27.29 -2.18 6.31
CA GLY A 325 26.44 -3.17 6.96
C GLY A 325 25.07 -3.26 6.31
N THR A 326 24.39 -4.39 6.44
CA THR A 326 23.09 -4.68 5.81
C THR A 326 22.03 -3.61 6.15
N LEU A 327 22.10 -3.03 7.36
CA LEU A 327 21.24 -1.92 7.78
C LEU A 327 21.58 -0.59 7.10
N ALA A 328 22.86 -0.34 6.78
CA ALA A 328 23.26 0.84 6.02
C ALA A 328 22.85 0.71 4.54
N VAL A 329 22.83 -0.51 3.99
CA VAL A 329 22.26 -0.79 2.65
C VAL A 329 20.74 -0.56 2.64
N LEU A 330 20.03 -1.03 3.67
CA LEU A 330 18.60 -0.73 3.83
C LEU A 330 18.35 0.77 4.00
N ALA A 331 19.12 1.46 4.84
CA ALA A 331 19.03 2.91 5.01
C ALA A 331 19.29 3.68 3.71
N ARG A 332 20.27 3.24 2.90
CA ARG A 332 20.51 3.78 1.55
C ARG A 332 19.37 3.47 0.58
N ALA A 333 18.74 2.29 0.67
CA ALA A 333 17.57 1.97 -0.13
C ALA A 333 16.37 2.89 0.18
N PHE A 334 16.29 3.43 1.40
CA PHE A 334 15.32 4.47 1.77
C PHE A 334 15.76 5.89 1.40
N GLN A 335 17.04 6.14 1.14
CA GLN A 335 17.58 7.41 0.65
C GLN A 335 17.56 7.44 -0.89
N THR A 336 16.38 7.57 -1.48
CA THR A 336 16.19 7.60 -2.95
C THR A 336 16.49 8.96 -3.59
N GLY A 337 17.28 9.81 -2.92
CA GLY A 337 17.68 11.11 -3.44
C GLY A 337 18.01 12.13 -2.34
N PRO A 338 18.22 13.39 -2.73
CA PRO A 338 18.42 14.49 -1.79
C PRO A 338 17.30 14.55 -0.74
N GLY A 339 17.65 14.78 0.53
CA GLY A 339 16.67 14.83 1.63
C GLY A 339 15.54 15.84 1.42
N TRP A 340 15.77 16.91 0.65
CA TRP A 340 14.75 17.89 0.29
C TRP A 340 13.66 17.31 -0.64
N ILE A 341 13.97 16.33 -1.49
CA ILE A 341 12.96 15.64 -2.33
C ILE A 341 12.02 14.84 -1.43
N ALA A 342 12.57 14.10 -0.46
CA ALA A 342 11.77 13.36 0.51
C ALA A 342 10.92 14.31 1.38
N ALA A 343 11.45 15.48 1.77
CA ALA A 343 10.71 16.49 2.50
C ALA A 343 9.57 17.11 1.66
N ALA A 344 9.80 17.36 0.37
CA ALA A 344 8.78 17.86 -0.55
C ALA A 344 7.66 16.81 -0.77
N LEU A 345 8.03 15.53 -0.97
CA LEU A 345 7.06 14.43 -1.07
C LEU A 345 6.26 14.26 0.22
N LEU A 346 6.92 14.32 1.38
CA LEU A 346 6.28 14.30 2.69
C LEU A 346 5.23 15.41 2.79
N ALA A 347 5.63 16.66 2.54
CA ALA A 347 4.77 17.83 2.69
C ALA A 347 3.57 17.77 1.75
N VAL A 348 3.78 17.47 0.46
CA VAL A 348 2.69 17.46 -0.53
C VAL A 348 1.74 16.29 -0.31
N ASN A 349 2.25 15.09 0.02
CA ASN A 349 1.38 13.94 0.27
C ASN A 349 0.63 14.07 1.59
N LEU A 350 1.25 14.67 2.62
CA LEU A 350 0.55 14.95 3.87
C LEU A 350 -0.56 15.97 3.66
N TRP A 351 -0.25 17.10 3.00
CA TRP A 351 -1.26 18.13 2.74
C TRP A 351 -2.38 17.59 1.85
N ALA A 352 -2.06 17.01 0.69
CA ALA A 352 -3.07 16.43 -0.19
C ALA A 352 -3.85 15.32 0.49
N GLY A 353 -3.18 14.43 1.22
CA GLY A 353 -3.83 13.37 1.99
C GLY A 353 -4.84 13.90 3.00
N LEU A 354 -4.50 14.98 3.72
CA LEU A 354 -5.42 15.64 4.64
C LEU A 354 -6.59 16.31 3.90
N GLU A 355 -6.37 17.01 2.80
CA GLU A 355 -7.45 17.65 2.03
C GLU A 355 -8.42 16.61 1.45
N LEU A 356 -7.91 15.47 0.98
CA LEU A 356 -8.69 14.33 0.48
C LEU A 356 -9.48 13.63 1.60
N LEU A 357 -8.85 13.44 2.77
CA LEU A 357 -9.51 12.83 3.93
C LEU A 357 -10.73 13.64 4.39
N HIS A 358 -10.65 14.97 4.29
CA HIS A 358 -11.73 15.87 4.71
C HIS A 358 -12.68 16.27 3.58
N VAL A 359 -12.32 15.96 2.32
CA VAL A 359 -13.09 16.36 1.13
C VAL A 359 -13.38 17.87 1.14
N THR A 360 -12.35 18.67 1.42
CA THR A 360 -12.50 20.13 1.49
C THR A 360 -12.77 20.74 0.11
N PRO A 361 -13.18 22.01 0.00
CA PRO A 361 -13.28 22.70 -1.29
C PRO A 361 -11.97 22.77 -2.06
N ARG A 362 -10.82 22.58 -1.38
CA ARG A 362 -9.49 22.60 -1.97
C ARG A 362 -9.05 21.23 -2.50
N VAL A 363 -9.87 20.20 -2.37
CA VAL A 363 -9.51 18.81 -2.73
C VAL A 363 -9.01 18.68 -4.17
N ARG A 364 -9.61 19.42 -5.12
CA ARG A 364 -9.16 19.45 -6.52
C ARG A 364 -7.78 20.09 -6.67
N THR A 365 -7.58 21.25 -6.05
CA THR A 365 -6.28 21.92 -6.04
C THR A 365 -5.22 21.02 -5.40
N ALA A 366 -5.54 20.38 -4.29
CA ALA A 366 -4.64 19.49 -3.57
C ALA A 366 -4.26 18.25 -4.40
N ALA A 367 -5.22 17.62 -5.07
CA ALA A 367 -4.96 16.50 -5.98
C ALA A 367 -4.09 16.92 -7.17
N TRP A 368 -4.39 18.07 -7.81
CA TRP A 368 -3.60 18.62 -8.91
C TRP A 368 -2.17 18.94 -8.49
N SER A 369 -2.00 19.62 -7.36
CA SER A 369 -0.69 19.96 -6.82
C SER A 369 0.10 18.71 -6.43
N SER A 370 -0.55 17.68 -5.87
CA SER A 370 0.08 16.39 -5.60
C SER A 370 0.59 15.74 -6.89
N VAL A 371 -0.24 15.66 -7.94
CA VAL A 371 0.18 15.15 -9.25
C VAL A 371 1.34 15.97 -9.81
N GLY A 372 1.23 17.29 -9.81
CA GLY A 372 2.25 18.19 -10.36
C GLY A 372 3.60 18.05 -9.64
N VAL A 373 3.61 18.16 -8.31
CA VAL A 373 4.85 18.04 -7.52
C VAL A 373 5.44 16.65 -7.65
N VAL A 374 4.65 15.59 -7.49
CA VAL A 374 5.17 14.22 -7.62
C VAL A 374 5.72 14.00 -9.03
N ALA A 375 5.04 14.48 -10.08
CA ALA A 375 5.52 14.34 -11.46
C ALA A 375 6.84 15.10 -11.69
N THR A 376 6.94 16.33 -11.19
CA THR A 376 8.18 17.11 -11.27
C THR A 376 9.34 16.41 -10.55
N LEU A 377 9.11 15.89 -9.34
CA LEU A 377 10.13 15.18 -8.58
C LEU A 377 10.54 13.86 -9.25
N THR A 378 9.56 13.12 -9.79
CA THR A 378 9.75 11.92 -10.63
C THR A 378 10.62 12.21 -11.86
N LEU A 379 10.31 13.29 -12.58
CA LEU A 379 11.09 13.72 -13.75
C LEU A 379 12.50 14.15 -13.37
N LEU A 380 12.66 14.90 -12.27
CA LEU A 380 13.98 15.32 -11.79
C LEU A 380 14.84 14.13 -11.34
N GLN A 381 14.27 13.18 -10.60
CA GLN A 381 14.97 11.96 -10.22
C GLN A 381 15.39 11.17 -11.47
N THR A 382 14.47 11.00 -12.42
CA THR A 382 14.75 10.30 -13.68
C THR A 382 15.83 11.02 -14.50
N TYR A 383 15.83 12.36 -14.52
CA TYR A 383 16.85 13.16 -15.16
C TYR A 383 18.22 13.00 -14.50
N ASN A 384 18.30 13.06 -13.16
CA ASN A 384 19.55 12.85 -12.44
C ASN A 384 20.11 11.45 -12.70
N LEU A 385 19.26 10.43 -12.62
CA LEU A 385 19.62 9.06 -12.97
C LEU A 385 20.11 8.96 -14.42
N TRP A 386 19.49 9.70 -15.35
CA TRP A 386 19.92 9.76 -16.74
C TRP A 386 21.29 10.42 -16.92
N GLN A 387 21.58 11.49 -16.17
CA GLN A 387 22.89 12.15 -16.18
C GLN A 387 23.99 11.27 -15.58
N ASP A 388 23.64 10.40 -14.63
CA ASP A 388 24.57 9.46 -14.00
C ASP A 388 24.79 8.17 -14.84
N LEU A 389 24.00 7.93 -15.90
CA LEU A 389 24.14 6.75 -16.76
C LEU A 389 25.47 6.67 -17.52
N PRO A 390 25.99 7.72 -18.18
CA PRO A 390 27.24 7.66 -18.95
C PRO A 390 28.44 7.07 -18.19
N PRO A 391 28.76 7.49 -16.95
CA PRO A 391 29.84 6.85 -16.17
C PRO A 391 29.49 5.43 -15.71
N MET A 392 28.20 5.11 -15.54
CA MET A 392 27.76 3.76 -15.17
C MET A 392 27.67 2.80 -16.36
N ARG A 393 27.81 3.23 -17.62
CA ARG A 393 27.67 2.37 -18.82
C ARG A 393 28.57 1.13 -18.80
N HIS A 394 29.76 1.23 -18.18
CA HIS A 394 30.67 0.10 -18.02
C HIS A 394 30.20 -0.93 -16.99
N VAL A 395 29.38 -0.51 -16.02
CA VAL A 395 28.77 -1.37 -14.99
C VAL A 395 27.37 -1.83 -15.42
N MET A 396 26.63 -0.99 -16.17
CA MET A 396 25.25 -1.17 -16.60
C MET A 396 25.15 -1.64 -18.05
N SER A 397 25.84 -2.73 -18.39
CA SER A 397 25.74 -3.37 -19.71
C SER A 397 24.34 -3.97 -20.01
N GLN A 398 23.41 -3.89 -19.05
CA GLN A 398 22.05 -4.41 -19.19
C GLN A 398 21.03 -3.27 -19.22
N PRO A 399 20.29 -3.10 -20.34
CA PRO A 399 19.15 -2.16 -20.45
C PRO A 399 18.11 -2.34 -19.34
N ALA A 400 18.08 -3.53 -18.74
CA ALA A 400 17.26 -3.89 -17.59
C ALA A 400 17.43 -2.94 -16.39
N LEU A 401 18.64 -2.45 -16.11
CA LEU A 401 18.88 -1.61 -14.94
C LEU A 401 18.31 -0.18 -15.08
N PHE A 402 17.94 0.25 -16.29
CA PHE A 402 17.30 1.56 -16.52
C PHE A 402 15.82 1.59 -16.11
N TRP A 403 15.13 0.45 -16.20
CA TRP A 403 13.70 0.37 -15.93
C TRP A 403 13.37 0.36 -14.44
N ILE A 404 14.26 -0.17 -13.59
CA ILE A 404 14.03 -0.21 -12.13
C ILE A 404 13.88 1.20 -11.54
N PRO A 405 14.79 2.15 -11.82
CA PRO A 405 14.62 3.52 -11.36
C PRO A 405 13.40 4.22 -11.98
N ALA A 406 13.12 4.02 -13.28
CA ALA A 406 11.95 4.60 -13.93
C ALA A 406 10.62 4.15 -13.27
N LEU A 407 10.55 2.94 -12.74
CA LEU A 407 9.38 2.48 -11.99
C LEU A 407 9.27 3.09 -10.60
N GLN A 408 10.41 3.20 -9.91
CA GLN A 408 10.47 3.84 -8.60
C GLN A 408 10.01 5.30 -8.70
N THR A 409 10.25 5.94 -9.84
CA THR A 409 9.80 7.31 -10.10
C THR A 409 8.33 7.36 -10.57
N LEU A 410 7.82 6.38 -11.33
CA LEU A 410 6.42 6.38 -11.79
C LEU A 410 5.39 5.88 -10.76
N ALA A 411 5.75 4.93 -9.90
CA ALA A 411 4.82 4.36 -8.91
C ALA A 411 4.20 5.42 -7.97
N PRO A 412 4.95 6.40 -7.45
CA PRO A 412 4.38 7.48 -6.64
C PRO A 412 3.28 8.30 -7.32
N LEU A 413 3.22 8.33 -8.66
CA LEU A 413 2.20 9.07 -9.40
C LEU A 413 0.83 8.39 -9.44
N VAL A 414 0.77 7.07 -9.22
CA VAL A 414 -0.49 6.34 -9.39
C VAL A 414 -1.56 6.84 -8.42
N LEU A 415 -1.21 7.03 -7.14
CA LEU A 415 -2.19 7.47 -6.13
C LEU A 415 -2.68 8.90 -6.37
N PRO A 416 -1.81 9.91 -6.61
CA PRO A 416 -2.25 11.25 -7.00
C PRO A 416 -3.13 11.27 -8.25
N VAL A 417 -2.79 10.49 -9.28
CA VAL A 417 -3.58 10.44 -10.52
C VAL A 417 -4.96 9.81 -10.27
N VAL A 418 -5.03 8.69 -9.55
CA VAL A 418 -6.31 8.06 -9.19
C VAL A 418 -7.16 9.02 -8.36
N ALA A 419 -6.55 9.72 -7.38
CA ALA A 419 -7.24 10.74 -6.60
C ALA A 419 -7.78 11.88 -7.47
N LEU A 420 -6.94 12.43 -8.35
CA LEU A 420 -7.35 13.48 -9.28
C LEU A 420 -8.55 13.04 -10.13
N MET A 421 -8.51 11.82 -10.68
CA MET A 421 -9.62 11.25 -11.45
C MET A 421 -10.91 11.16 -10.62
N GLN A 422 -10.83 10.86 -9.32
CA GLN A 422 -12.01 10.86 -8.45
C GLN A 422 -12.52 12.27 -8.14
N THR A 423 -11.65 13.28 -8.02
CA THR A 423 -12.10 14.66 -7.74
C THR A 423 -12.97 15.27 -8.85
N TYR A 424 -12.84 14.79 -10.09
CA TYR A 424 -13.70 15.20 -11.21
C TYR A 424 -15.15 14.73 -11.10
N ARG A 425 -15.41 13.80 -10.18
CA ARG A 425 -16.74 13.24 -9.92
C ARG A 425 -17.47 13.97 -8.81
N LEU A 426 -16.75 14.78 -8.03
CA LEU A 426 -17.35 15.67 -7.05
C LEU A 426 -18.13 16.79 -7.75
N PRO A 427 -19.21 17.30 -7.12
CA PRO A 427 -19.90 18.50 -7.59
C PRO A 427 -18.94 19.70 -7.66
N PRO A 428 -19.27 20.74 -8.44
CA PRO A 428 -18.43 21.94 -8.57
C PRO A 428 -18.15 22.60 -7.20
N GLU A 429 -16.98 23.24 -7.06
CA GLU A 429 -16.51 23.83 -5.79
C GLU A 429 -17.50 24.80 -5.14
N SER A 430 -18.30 25.50 -5.94
CA SER A 430 -19.35 26.41 -5.46
C SER A 430 -20.49 25.69 -4.73
N ALA A 431 -20.70 24.40 -5.01
CA ALA A 431 -21.59 23.54 -4.24
C ALA A 431 -20.92 23.05 -2.96
N LEU A 432 -19.61 22.75 -2.98
CA LEU A 432 -18.85 22.32 -1.79
C LEU A 432 -18.71 23.43 -0.75
N ARG A 433 -18.40 24.68 -1.15
CA ARG A 433 -18.30 25.83 -0.23
C ARG A 433 -19.61 26.13 0.50
N ARG A 434 -20.74 25.96 -0.19
CA ARG A 434 -22.07 26.11 0.43
C ARG A 434 -22.37 25.06 1.49
N LEU A 435 -21.61 23.96 1.54
CA LEU A 435 -21.70 23.00 2.63
C LEU A 435 -20.87 23.43 3.83
N GLU A 436 -19.71 24.06 3.64
CA GLU A 436 -18.92 24.61 4.74
C GLU A 436 -19.67 25.69 5.51
N ASP A 437 -20.42 26.58 4.84
CA ASP A 437 -21.18 27.64 5.52
C ASP A 437 -22.36 27.12 6.39
N VAL A 438 -22.68 25.83 6.29
CA VAL A 438 -23.77 25.18 7.05
C VAL A 438 -23.24 24.45 8.30
N PHE A 439 -21.92 24.28 8.42
CA PHE A 439 -21.24 23.61 9.54
C PHE A 439 -20.28 24.55 10.26
#